data_AF-A0A212UCI4-F1
#
_entry.id   AF-A0A212UCI4-F1
#
_cell.length_a   1.000
_cell.length_b   1.000
_cell.length_c   1.000
_cell.angle_alpha   90.00
_cell.angle_beta   90.00
_cell.angle_gamma   90.00
#
_symmetry.space_group_name_H-M   'P 1'
#
loop_
_entity.id
_entity.type
_entity.pdbx_description
1 polymer ?
#
loop_
_entity_poly.entity_id
_entity_poly.type
_entity_poly.pdbx_seq_one_letter_code
_entity_poly.pdbx_strand_id
1 'polypeptide(L)' 'MMDNEKQNGTEEWDNLLNHLRQVSEQVRENGPLPEEEKAEIMGVFHRGLAMLENQMKDMQGGLKGSSGHW' A
#
# COMPACT_ATOMS: atom_id res chain seq x y z
N MET A 1 -22.37 -7.29 -1.01
CA MET A 1 -21.73 -6.11 -1.63
C MET A 1 -20.41 -5.73 -0.96
N MET A 2 -20.02 -6.33 0.18
CA MET A 2 -18.75 -6.03 0.88
C MET A 2 -17.53 -6.77 0.31
N ASP A 3 -17.75 -7.84 -0.45
CA ASP A 3 -16.68 -8.69 -0.99
C ASP A 3 -15.93 -8.03 -2.15
N ASN A 4 -16.60 -7.12 -2.86
CA ASN A 4 -16.06 -6.43 -4.04
C ASN A 4 -15.05 -5.32 -3.67
N GLU A 5 -15.22 -4.66 -2.51
CA GLU A 5 -14.32 -3.60 -2.04
C GLU A 5 -12.99 -4.17 -1.52
N LYS A 6 -13.04 -5.36 -0.88
CA LYS A 6 -11.84 -6.05 -0.40
C LYS A 6 -10.98 -6.60 -1.53
N GLN A 7 -11.60 -7.13 -2.59
CA GLN A 7 -10.86 -7.55 -3.79
C GLN A 7 -10.20 -6.37 -4.49
N ASN A 8 -10.92 -5.26 -4.68
CA ASN A 8 -10.39 -4.07 -5.34
C ASN A 8 -9.21 -3.44 -4.56
N GLY A 9 -9.29 -3.42 -3.22
CA GLY A 9 -8.19 -2.96 -2.36
C GLY A 9 -6.95 -3.87 -2.40
N THR A 10 -7.14 -5.17 -2.66
CA THR A 10 -6.04 -6.14 -2.80
C THR A 10 -5.35 -5.99 -4.15
N GLU A 11 -6.12 -5.82 -5.22
CA GLU A 11 -5.59 -5.58 -6.57
C GLU A 11 -4.84 -4.24 -6.66
N GLU A 12 -5.35 -3.18 -6.03
CA GLU A 12 -4.65 -1.89 -5.93
C GLU A 12 -3.31 -2.04 -5.21
N TRP A 13 -3.29 -2.81 -4.12
CA TRP A 13 -2.08 -3.08 -3.34
C TRP A 13 -1.03 -3.86 -4.14
N ASP A 14 -1.45 -4.94 -4.81
CA ASP A 14 -0.55 -5.74 -5.65
C ASP A 14 0.02 -4.93 -6.81
N ASN A 15 -0.80 -4.08 -7.44
CA ASN A 15 -0.35 -3.19 -8.51
C ASN A 15 0.68 -2.17 -8.00
N LEU A 16 0.45 -1.60 -6.81
CA LEU A 16 1.38 -0.66 -6.17
C LEU A 16 2.73 -1.34 -5.84
N LEU A 17 2.68 -2.54 -5.28
CA LEU A 17 3.88 -3.31 -4.95
C LEU A 17 4.67 -3.71 -6.21
N ASN A 18 3.99 -4.16 -7.25
CA ASN A 18 4.62 -4.51 -8.52
C ASN A 18 5.32 -3.28 -9.13
N HIS A 19 4.69 -2.12 -9.10
CA HIS A 19 5.28 -0.89 -9.60
C HIS A 19 6.54 -0.50 -8.80
N LEU A 20 6.49 -0.52 -7.47
CA LEU A 20 7.67 -0.24 -6.63
C LEU A 20 8.81 -1.24 -6.86
N ARG A 21 8.48 -2.52 -7.11
CA ARG A 21 9.47 -3.56 -7.39
C ARG A 21 10.20 -3.29 -8.71
N GLN A 22 9.46 -2.97 -9.78
CA GLN A 22 10.05 -2.64 -11.08
C GLN A 22 10.99 -1.44 -10.98
N VAL A 23 10.58 -0.41 -10.25
CA VAL A 23 11.38 0.78 -10.02
C VAL A 23 12.66 0.45 -9.24
N SER A 24 12.56 -0.40 -8.22
CA SER A 24 13.74 -0.85 -7.47
C SER A 24 14.72 -1.64 -8.33
N GLU A 25 14.22 -2.46 -9.27
CA GLU A 25 15.03 -3.20 -10.22
C GLU A 25 15.72 -2.24 -11.20
N GLN A 26 14.98 -1.27 -11.74
CA GLN A 26 15.52 -0.22 -12.60
C GLN A 26 16.64 0.55 -11.90
N VAL A 27 16.46 0.91 -10.62
CA VAL A 27 17.49 1.62 -9.84
C VAL A 27 18.74 0.76 -9.61
N ARG A 28 18.55 -0.54 -9.39
CA ARG A 28 19.67 -1.47 -9.20
C ARG A 28 20.47 -1.66 -10.48
N GLU A 29 19.81 -1.73 -11.63
CA GLU A 29 20.46 -2.00 -12.91
C GLU A 29 21.00 -0.75 -13.60
N ASN A 30 20.27 0.36 -13.55
CA ASN A 30 20.57 1.58 -14.30
C ASN A 30 21.06 2.74 -13.42
N GLY A 31 21.06 2.57 -12.10
CA GLY A 31 21.40 3.63 -11.16
C GLY A 31 20.19 4.51 -10.77
N PRO A 32 20.42 5.57 -9.98
CA PRO A 32 19.33 6.35 -9.37
C PRO A 32 18.40 6.97 -10.42
N LEU A 33 17.09 6.98 -10.11
CA LEU A 33 16.08 7.60 -10.96
C LEU A 33 16.35 9.11 -11.19
N PRO A 34 15.94 9.64 -12.35
CA PRO A 34 15.90 11.08 -12.58
C PRO A 34 14.94 11.78 -11.59
N GLU A 35 15.19 13.06 -11.29
CA GLU A 35 14.41 13.79 -10.27
C GLU A 35 12.91 13.89 -10.57
N GLU A 36 12.55 13.93 -11.85
CA GLU A 36 11.16 13.94 -12.30
C GLU A 36 10.41 12.65 -11.90
N GLU A 37 11.01 11.49 -12.12
CA GLU A 37 10.44 10.20 -11.76
C GLU A 37 10.45 9.97 -10.24
N LYS A 38 11.46 10.50 -9.53
CA LYS A 38 11.51 10.39 -8.06
C LYS A 38 10.28 10.96 -7.38
N ALA A 39 9.78 12.10 -7.83
CA ALA A 39 8.60 12.75 -7.24
C ALA A 39 7.34 11.87 -7.41
N GLU A 40 7.17 11.28 -8.59
CA GLU A 40 6.06 10.38 -8.90
C GLU A 40 6.13 9.10 -8.04
N ILE A 41 7.30 8.46 -7.99
CA ILE A 41 7.50 7.24 -7.20
C ILE A 41 7.35 7.51 -5.71
N MET A 42 7.80 8.66 -5.20
CA MET A 42 7.52 9.06 -3.82
C MET A 42 6.02 9.22 -3.58
N GLY A 43 5.25 9.74 -4.54
CA GLY A 43 3.79 9.79 -4.43
C GLY A 43 3.16 8.40 -4.28
N VAL A 44 3.59 7.44 -5.10
CA VAL A 44 3.16 6.04 -5.04
C VAL A 44 3.56 5.40 -3.69
N PHE A 45 4.77 5.65 -3.22
CA PHE A 45 5.25 5.14 -1.93
C PHE A 45 4.43 5.67 -0.75
N HIS A 46 4.16 6.99 -0.71
CA HIS A 46 3.32 7.58 0.33
C HIS A 46 1.89 7.06 0.31
N ARG A 47 1.31 6.82 -0.88
CA ARG A 47 0.00 6.18 -1.01
C ARG A 47 0.01 4.78 -0.40
N GLY A 48 1.06 4.00 -0.64
CA GLY A 48 1.21 2.68 -0.04
C GLY A 48 1.30 2.71 1.49
N LEU A 49 2.07 3.66 2.04
CA LEU A 49 2.16 3.87 3.48
C LEU A 49 0.79 4.23 4.09
N ALA A 50 0.04 5.14 3.47
CA ALA A 50 -1.28 5.52 3.94
C ALA A 50 -2.27 4.32 3.96
N MET A 51 -2.19 3.43 2.96
CA MET A 51 -3.00 2.20 2.93
C MET A 51 -2.65 1.27 4.09
N LEU A 52 -1.35 1.08 4.38
CA LEU A 52 -0.90 0.27 5.52
C LEU A 52 -1.32 0.89 6.87
N GLU A 53 -1.18 2.21 7.02
CA GLU A 53 -1.60 2.90 8.23
C GLU A 53 -3.11 2.78 8.48
N ASN A 54 -3.93 2.87 7.43
CA ASN A 54 -5.37 2.67 7.54
C ASN A 54 -5.71 1.22 7.93
N GLN A 55 -5.09 0.22 7.29
CA GLN A 55 -5.28 -1.19 7.68
C GLN A 55 -4.85 -1.45 9.13
N MET A 56 -3.75 -0.84 9.58
CA MET A 56 -3.28 -0.98 10.95
C MET A 56 -4.26 -0.32 11.95
N LYS A 57 -4.83 0.84 11.61
CA LYS A 57 -5.88 1.49 12.41
C LYS A 57 -7.14 0.64 12.48
N ASP A 58 -7.56 0.02 11.38
CA ASP A 58 -8.71 -0.89 11.37
C ASP A 58 -8.48 -2.11 12.25
N MET A 59 -7.28 -2.70 12.21
CA MET A 59 -6.89 -3.80 13.10
C MET A 59 -6.86 -3.38 14.58
N GLN A 60 -6.33 -2.19 14.89
CA GLN A 60 -6.32 -1.65 16.26
C GLN A 60 -7.72 -1.27 16.76
N GLY A 61 -8.58 -0.77 15.89
CA GLY A 61 -9.98 -0.43 16.18
C GLY A 61 -10.83 -1.67 16.43
N GLY A 62 -10.62 -2.74 15.64
CA GLY A 62 -11.30 -4.03 15.81
C GLY A 62 -10.97 -4.75 17.13
N LEU A 63 -9.81 -4.49 17.72
CA LEU A 63 -9.43 -5.06 19.02
C LEU A 63 -10.12 -4.39 20.22
N LYS A 64 -10.73 -3.20 20.06
CA LYS A 64 -11.45 -2.52 21.15
C LYS A 64 -12.93 -2.89 21.26
N GLY A 65 -13.47 -3.73 20.37
CA GLY A 65 -14.90 -4.08 20.32
C GLY A 65 -15.28 -5.49 20.83
N SER A 66 -14.32 -6.40 21.07
CA SER A 66 -14.62 -7.76 21.55
C SER A 66 -14.63 -7.83 23.07
N SER A 67 -15.52 -7.06 23.69
CA SER A 67 -15.88 -7.19 25.11
C SER A 67 -17.35 -7.52 25.23
N GLY A 68 -17.65 -8.82 25.30
CA GLY A 68 -18.85 -9.34 25.97
C GLY A 68 -20.04 -9.70 25.09
N HIS A 69 -20.07 -10.93 24.59
CA HIS A 69 -21.27 -11.78 24.72
C HIS A 69 -20.83 -13.25 24.61
N TRP A 70 -20.68 -13.90 25.77
CA TRP A 70 -20.74 -15.35 25.94
C TRP A 70 -22.07 -15.67 26.61
#